data_AF-A0A4Y2DIF4-F1
#
_entry.id   AF-A0A4Y2DIF4-F1
#
_cell.length_a   1.000
_cell.length_b   1.000
_cell.length_c   1.000
_cell.angle_alpha   90.00
_cell.angle_beta   90.00
_cell.angle_gamma   90.00
#
_symmetry.space_group_name_H-M   'P 1'
#
loop_
_entity.id
_entity.type
_entity.pdbx_description
1 polymer ?
#
loop_
_entity_poly.entity_id
_entity_poly.type
_entity_poly.pdbx_seq_one_letter_code
_entity_poly.pdbx_strand_id
1 'polypeptide(L)'
;MRKLTDPTLWKHLPGAQNLADLPSRGCSAHQLSCSRWWEGPKWLLQTQENWPVTKPVFDEQSVLKERRKTNPTSKSLPFVCSLNQTE
;
A
#
# COMPACT_ATOMS: atom_id res chain seq x y z
N MET A 1 -10.67 -8.89 13.67
CA MET A 1 -9.88 -7.77 13.11
C MET A 1 -9.31 -6.96 14.27
N ARG A 2 -7.99 -6.83 14.37
CA ARG A 2 -7.36 -6.02 15.42
C ARG A 2 -7.48 -4.54 15.04
N LYS A 3 -8.15 -3.72 15.86
CA LYS A 3 -8.19 -2.25 15.75
C LYS A 3 -6.96 -1.69 16.48
N LEU A 4 -5.81 -1.68 15.82
CA LEU A 4 -4.56 -1.17 16.40
C LEU A 4 -4.49 0.36 16.35
N THR A 5 -5.14 0.98 15.35
CA THR A 5 -5.14 2.42 15.12
C THR A 5 -6.48 2.85 14.52
N ASP A 6 -6.89 4.10 14.75
CA ASP A 6 -8.02 4.70 14.05
C ASP A 6 -7.67 4.91 12.56
N PRO A 7 -8.46 4.37 11.60
CA PRO A 7 -8.25 4.60 10.17
C PRO A 7 -8.24 6.07 9.75
N THR A 8 -8.87 6.98 10.51
CA THR A 8 -8.85 8.43 10.20
C THR A 8 -7.45 9.04 10.31
N LEU A 9 -6.57 8.40 11.08
CA LEU A 9 -5.18 8.80 11.25
C LEU A 9 -4.31 8.36 10.07
N TRP A 10 -4.81 7.47 9.19
CA TRP A 10 -4.03 6.98 8.06
C TRP A 10 -3.96 8.06 6.98
N LYS A 11 -2.74 8.29 6.46
CA LYS A 11 -2.48 9.26 5.40
C LYS A 11 -1.87 8.56 4.20
N HIS A 12 -2.26 9.00 3.01
CA HIS A 12 -1.66 8.50 1.77
C HIS A 12 -0.27 9.11 1.58
N LEU A 13 0.71 8.25 1.32
CA LEU A 13 2.06 8.62 0.92
C LEU A 13 2.25 8.31 -0.57
N PRO A 14 2.53 9.29 -1.44
CA PRO A 14 2.83 9.00 -2.84
C PRO A 14 3.98 8.01 -2.97
N GLY A 15 3.85 7.02 -3.85
CA GLY A 15 4.84 5.95 -3.97
C GLY A 15 6.27 6.45 -4.21
N ALA A 16 6.45 7.57 -4.92
CA ALA A 16 7.77 8.19 -5.13
C ALA A 16 8.43 8.68 -3.83
N GLN A 17 7.66 8.96 -2.78
CA GLN A 17 8.14 9.35 -1.46
C GLN A 17 8.20 8.17 -0.47
N ASN A 18 7.62 7.02 -0.84
CA ASN A 18 7.65 5.83 -0.02
C ASN A 18 8.92 5.02 -0.30
N LEU A 19 9.97 5.23 0.51
CA LEU A 19 11.22 4.49 0.34
C LEU A 19 11.05 2.98 0.58
N ALA A 20 10.03 2.55 1.34
CA ALA A 20 9.73 1.13 1.51
C ALA A 20 9.18 0.46 0.22
N ASP A 21 8.80 1.26 -0.79
CA ASP A 21 8.38 0.78 -2.12
C ASP A 21 9.59 0.57 -3.06
N LEU A 22 10.83 0.84 -2.63
CA LEU A 22 12.02 0.64 -3.45
C LEU A 22 12.20 -0.82 -3.91
N PRO A 23 12.05 -1.86 -3.05
CA PRO A 23 12.17 -3.24 -3.48
C PRO A 23 11.13 -3.64 -4.53
N SER A 24 9.87 -3.22 -4.35
CA SER A 24 8.77 -3.52 -5.28
C SER A 24 8.93 -2.86 -6.65
N ARG A 25 9.72 -1.77 -6.73
CA ARG A 25 10.08 -1.11 -8.01
C ARG A 25 11.22 -1.78 -8.77
N GLY A 26 11.87 -2.78 -8.18
CA GLY A 26 13.01 -3.47 -8.80
C GLY A 26 14.35 -2.76 -8.58
N CYS A 27 14.62 -2.30 -7.36
CA CYS A 27 15.96 -1.80 -7.02
C CYS A 27 16.99 -2.93 -6.86
N SER A 28 18.26 -2.65 -7.16
CA SER A 28 19.36 -3.57 -6.84
C SER A 28 19.61 -3.69 -5.34
N ALA A 29 20.24 -4.78 -4.91
CA ALA A 29 20.65 -4.98 -3.52
C ALA A 29 21.54 -3.83 -3.00
N HIS A 30 22.43 -3.32 -3.84
CA HIS A 30 23.30 -2.20 -3.49
C HIS A 30 22.48 -0.91 -3.24
N GLN A 31 21.57 -0.56 -4.17
CA GLN A 31 20.69 0.59 -4.00
C GLN A 31 19.83 0.47 -2.74
N LEU A 32 19.31 -0.72 -2.44
CA LEU A 32 18.51 -0.96 -1.24
C LEU A 32 19.33 -0.79 0.04
N SER A 33 20.59 -1.23 0.04
CA SER A 33 21.50 -1.08 1.18
C SER A 33 21.84 0.39 1.46
N CYS A 34 21.96 1.21 0.42
CA CYS A 34 22.29 2.62 0.53
C CYS A 34 21.08 3.54 0.81
N SER A 35 19.85 3.07 0.58
CA SER A 35 18.66 3.93 0.61
C SER A 35 18.08 4.19 2.00
N ARG A 36 18.50 3.41 3.02
CA ARG A 36 17.95 3.46 4.39
C ARG A 36 16.41 3.46 4.41
N TRP A 37 15.81 2.60 3.58
CA TRP A 37 14.37 2.55 3.33
C TRP A 37 13.50 2.40 4.59
N TRP A 38 14.07 1.89 5.68
CA TRP A 38 13.42 1.71 6.98
C TRP A 38 13.26 2.99 7.80
N GLU A 39 13.95 4.09 7.48
CA GLU A 39 13.81 5.35 8.21
C GLU A 39 12.57 6.15 7.84
N GLY A 40 12.07 5.94 6.62
CA GLY A 40 11.01 6.77 6.06
C GLY A 40 11.43 8.23 5.84
N PRO A 41 10.48 9.10 5.46
CA PRO A 41 10.76 10.50 5.21
C PRO A 41 10.90 11.30 6.51
N LYS A 42 11.79 12.32 6.51
CA LYS A 42 12.14 13.11 7.70
C LYS A 42 10.94 13.73 8.44
N TRP A 43 9.90 14.13 7.73
CA TRP A 43 8.70 14.71 8.33
C TRP A 43 7.92 13.72 9.18
N LEU A 44 8.10 12.40 8.99
CA LEU A 44 7.44 11.38 9.82
C LEU A 44 7.90 11.43 11.29
N LEU A 45 9.10 11.95 11.53
CA LEU A 45 9.66 12.18 12.86
C LEU A 45 9.22 13.53 13.46
N GLN A 46 8.55 14.37 12.67
CA GLN A 46 8.05 15.67 13.11
C GLN A 46 6.61 15.56 13.60
N THR A 47 6.11 16.62 14.23
CA THR A 47 4.72 16.70 14.66
C THR A 47 3.78 16.72 13.45
N GLN A 48 2.54 16.27 13.65
CA GLN A 48 1.57 16.05 12.57
C GLN A 48 1.27 17.34 11.77
N GLU A 49 1.45 18.51 12.38
CA GLU A 49 1.27 19.82 11.75
C GLU A 49 2.28 20.07 10.62
N ASN A 50 3.44 19.43 10.69
CA ASN A 50 4.49 19.53 9.68
C ASN A 50 4.39 18.46 8.59
N TRP A 51 3.42 17.56 8.70
CA TRP A 51 3.22 16.52 7.71
C TRP A 51 2.65 17.14 6.42
N PRO A 52 3.05 16.64 5.25
CA PRO A 52 2.50 17.13 3.99
C PRO A 52 0.99 16.90 3.98
N VAL A 53 0.23 17.96 3.69
CA VAL A 53 -1.21 17.85 3.46
C VAL A 53 -1.41 17.21 2.10
N THR A 54 -1.46 15.88 2.06
CA THR A 54 -1.84 15.16 0.84
C THR A 54 -3.34 15.33 0.62
N LYS A 55 -3.71 16.26 -0.27
CA LYS A 55 -5.00 16.15 -0.96
C LYS A 55 -4.84 15.00 -1.94
N PRO A 56 -5.60 13.91 -1.81
CA PRO A 56 -5.55 12.84 -2.79
C PRO A 56 -6.04 13.41 -4.12
N VAL A 57 -5.11 13.62 -5.06
CA VAL A 57 -5.44 13.95 -6.45
C VAL A 57 -5.54 12.61 -7.15
N PHE A 58 -6.78 12.13 -7.31
CA PHE A 58 -7.05 10.92 -8.08
C PHE A 58 -7.94 11.29 -9.25
N ASP A 59 -7.63 10.71 -10.40
CA ASP A 59 -8.53 10.75 -11.54
C ASP A 59 -9.64 9.73 -11.30
N GLU A 60 -10.82 10.23 -10.93
CA GLU A 60 -12.04 9.44 -10.75
C GLU A 60 -12.31 8.51 -11.95
N GLN A 61 -11.98 8.96 -13.17
CA GLN A 61 -12.17 8.15 -14.37
C GLN A 61 -11.23 6.94 -14.41
N SER A 62 -9.97 7.13 -14.03
CA SER A 62 -8.99 6.04 -13.90
C SER A 62 -9.41 5.04 -12.82
N VAL A 63 -9.86 5.53 -11.66
CA VAL A 63 -10.33 4.67 -10.56
C VAL A 63 -11.51 3.82 -11.00
N LEU A 64 -12.46 4.41 -11.72
CA LEU A 64 -13.65 3.69 -12.18
C LEU A 64 -13.33 2.60 -13.22
N LYS A 65 -12.27 2.78 -14.02
CA LYS A 65 -11.79 1.77 -14.98
C LYS A 65 -11.18 0.54 -14.30
N GLU A 66 -10.54 0.71 -13.14
CA GLU A 66 -9.97 -0.39 -12.36
C GLU A 66 -11.03 -1.20 -11.59
N ARG A 67 -12.26 -0.67 -11.47
CA ARG A 67 -13.36 -1.35 -10.79
C ARG A 67 -13.67 -2.68 -11.49
N ARG A 68 -13.38 -3.80 -10.82
CA ARG A 68 -13.74 -5.14 -11.31
C ARG A 68 -15.23 -5.19 -11.63
N LYS A 69 -15.57 -5.43 -12.89
CA LYS A 69 -16.95 -5.69 -13.31
C LYS A 69 -17.37 -7.02 -12.71
N THR A 70 -18.19 -6.99 -11.66
CA THR A 70 -18.80 -8.21 -11.12
C THR A 70 -19.88 -8.65 -12.09
N ASN A 71 -19.67 -9.74 -12.81
CA ASN A 71 -20.76 -10.38 -13.56
C ASN A 71 -21.75 -10.96 -12.55
N PRO A 72 -23.05 -10.63 -12.63
CA PRO A 72 -24.04 -11.09 -11.66
C PRO A 72 -24.47 -12.53 -11.98
N THR A 73 -23.56 -13.50 -11.98
CA THR A 73 -23.89 -14.94 -11.90
C THR A 73 -22.61 -15.79 -11.85
N SER A 74 -22.27 -16.28 -10.67
CA SER A 74 -22.14 -17.71 -10.43
C SER A 74 -21.96 -17.95 -8.94
N LYS A 75 -22.72 -18.92 -8.45
CA LYS A 75 -22.78 -19.33 -7.05
C LYS A 75 -21.36 -19.49 -6.49
N SER A 76 -21.17 -19.02 -5.27
CA SER A 76 -19.96 -19.25 -4.48
C SER A 76 -19.60 -20.74 -4.47
N LEU A 77 -18.53 -21.11 -5.14
CA LEU A 77 -17.79 -22.31 -4.74
C LEU A 77 -16.97 -21.89 -3.51
N PRO A 78 -17.01 -22.67 -2.41
CA PRO A 78 -16.24 -22.36 -1.23
C PRO A 78 -14.76 -22.31 -1.63
N PHE A 79 -14.09 -21.24 -1.21
CA PHE A 79 -12.66 -21.07 -1.35
C PHE A 79 -11.97 -22.15 -0.51
N VAL A 80 -11.70 -23.31 -1.11
CA VAL A 80 -10.83 -24.31 -0.49
C VAL A 80 -9.40 -23.85 -0.75
N CYS A 81 -8.86 -23.12 0.20
CA CYS A 81 -7.43 -22.85 0.29
C CYS A 81 -6.76 -24.15 0.72
N SER A 82 -6.35 -24.98 -0.24
CA SER A 82 -5.48 -26.12 0.07
C SER A 82 -4.06 -25.60 0.28
N LEU A 83 -3.74 -25.31 1.54
CA LEU A 83 -2.38 -25.19 2.06
C LEU A 83 -1.97 -26.57 2.61
N ASN A 84 -0.94 -27.13 1.96
CA ASN A 84 0.03 -28.13 2.39
C ASN A 84 -0.43 -29.55 2.80
N GLN A 85 0.17 -30.58 2.19
CA GLN A 85 1.05 -31.49 2.94
C GLN A 85 2.02 -32.24 2.00
N THR A 86 3.28 -32.27 2.42
CA THR A 86 4.42 -33.17 2.13
C THR A 86 4.16 -34.48 1.38
N GLU A 87 5.05 -34.83 0.44
CA GLU A 87 6.20 -35.74 0.68
C GLU A 87 7.44 -35.23 -0.08
#